data_AF-A0A920U6S4-F1
#
_entry.id   AF-A0A920U6S4-F1
#
_cell.length_a   1.000
_cell.length_b   1.000
_cell.length_c   1.000
_cell.angle_alpha   90.00
_cell.angle_beta   90.00
_cell.angle_gamma   90.00
#
_symmetry.space_group_name_H-M   'P 1'
#
loop_
_entity.id
_entity.type
_entity.pdbx_description
1 polymer ?
#
loop_
_entity_poly.entity_id
_entity_poly.type
_entity_poly.pdbx_seq_one_letter_code
_entity_poly.pdbx_strand_id
1 'polypeptide(L)' 'MAAIGGPQKVIGAIRELEDNHVTNFISYLDVGGLDFDKISKSLCLFAEKVIPNFR' A
#
# COMPACT_ATOMS: atom_id res chain seq x y z
N MET A 1 8.69 8.29 1.92
CA MET A 1 8.65 7.67 0.58
C MET A 1 7.21 7.27 0.30
N ALA A 2 6.64 7.67 -0.84
CA ALA A 2 5.26 7.30 -1.18
C ALA A 2 5.26 5.98 -1.96
N ALA A 3 4.60 4.94 -1.43
CA ALA A 3 4.45 3.66 -2.11
C ALA A 3 3.35 3.77 -3.19
N ILE A 4 3.70 4.36 -4.35
CA ILE A 4 2.75 4.60 -5.44
C ILE A 4 3.08 3.70 -6.64
N GLY A 5 2.10 2.89 -7.04
CA GLY A 5 2.17 2.01 -8.20
C GLY A 5 1.30 0.76 -8.03
N GLY A 6 1.58 -0.28 -8.82
CA GLY A 6 0.93 -1.58 -8.68
C GLY A 6 1.39 -2.37 -7.44
N PRO A 7 0.72 -3.50 -7.13
CA PRO A 7 0.96 -4.26 -5.90
C PRO A 7 2.43 -4.63 -5.66
N GLN A 8 3.14 -5.08 -6.70
CA GLN A 8 4.56 -5.49 -6.59
C GLN A 8 5.47 -4.34 -6.13
N LYS A 9 5.23 -3.13 -6.64
CA LYS A 9 6.01 -1.94 -6.26
C LYS A 9 5.71 -1.52 -4.83
N VAL A 10 4.44 -1.62 -4.41
CA VAL A 10 4.03 -1.34 -3.03
C VAL A 10 4.63 -2.36 -2.07
N ILE A 11 4.62 -3.65 -2.42
CA ILE A 11 5.22 -4.73 -1.62
C ILE A 11 6.73 -4.49 -1.44
N GLY A 12 7.44 -4.14 -2.52
CA GLY A 12 8.87 -3.81 -2.44
C GLY A 12 9.14 -2.64 -1.52
N ALA A 13 8.37 -1.56 -1.63
CA ALA A 13 8.51 -0.39 -0.77
C ALA A 13 8.23 -0.70 0.71
N ILE A 14 7.28 -1.59 1.02
CA ILE A 14 7.01 -2.02 2.41
C ILE A 14 8.16 -2.89 2.93
N ARG A 15 8.72 -3.80 2.11
CA ARG A 15 9.88 -4.61 2.51
C ARG A 15 11.11 -3.76 2.82
N GLU A 16 11.36 -2.71 2.04
CA GLU A 16 12.41 -1.74 2.37
C GLU A 16 12.18 -1.09 3.73
N LEU A 17 10.93 -0.88 4.16
CA LEU A 17 10.62 -0.37 5.49
C LEU A 17 10.84 -1.45 6.58
N GLU A 18 10.48 -2.71 6.32
CA GLU A 18 10.76 -3.84 7.23
C GLU A 18 12.28 -4.03 7.43
N ASP A 19 13.06 -3.92 6.36
CA ASP A 19 14.53 -3.96 6.39
C ASP A 19 15.12 -2.82 7.24
N ASN A 20 14.39 -1.69 7.34
CA ASN A 20 14.70 -0.56 8.23
C ASN A 20 14.05 -0.68 9.62
N HIS A 21 13.62 -1.88 10.02
CA HIS A 21 13.03 -2.21 11.32
C HIS A 21 11.69 -1.54 11.62
N VAL A 22 10.95 -1.11 10.58
CA VAL A 22 9.56 -0.65 10.75
C VAL A 22 8.66 -1.87 10.93
N THR A 23 7.98 -1.96 12.08
CA THR A 23 7.12 -3.11 12.43
C THR A 23 5.63 -2.87 12.18
N ASN A 24 5.23 -1.62 11.99
CA ASN A 24 3.85 -1.24 11.76
C ASN A 24 3.78 -0.24 10.61
N PHE A 25 2.97 -0.53 9.60
CA PHE A 25 2.80 0.31 8.42
C PHE A 25 1.33 0.72 8.27
N ILE A 26 1.10 2.03 8.14
CA ILE A 26 -0.24 2.61 7.88
C ILE A 26 -0.16 3.32 6.53
N SER A 27 -1.06 2.96 5.61
CA SER A 27 -1.14 3.57 4.28
C SER A 27 -2.35 4.47 4.17
N TYR A 28 -2.12 5.73 3.77
CA TYR A 28 -3.16 6.64 3.31
C TYR A 28 -3.35 6.45 1.80
N LEU A 29 -4.57 6.13 1.38
CA LEU A 29 -4.92 5.82 -0.02
C LEU A 29 -5.83 6.88 -0.66
N ASP A 30 -6.20 7.90 0.11
CA ASP A 30 -7.17 8.94 -0.19
C ASP A 30 -6.52 10.29 -0.50
N VAL A 31 -5.45 10.28 -1.31
CA VAL A 31 -4.81 11.53 -1.75
C VAL A 31 -5.86 12.42 -2.42
N GLY A 32 -6.04 13.64 -1.89
CA GLY A 32 -7.18 14.50 -2.18
C GLY A 32 -7.43 14.74 -3.68
N GLY A 33 -8.72 14.76 -4.05
CA GLY A 33 -9.17 14.96 -5.44
C GLY A 33 -9.37 13.66 -6.24
N LEU A 34 -9.23 12.49 -5.61
CA LEU A 34 -9.55 11.21 -6.24
C LEU A 34 -11.03 10.84 -6.07
N ASP A 35 -11.62 10.30 -7.13
CA ASP A 35 -12.98 9.74 -7.10
C ASP A 35 -13.05 8.54 -6.14
N PHE A 36 -14.19 8.39 -5.47
CA PHE A 36 -14.43 7.28 -4.55
C PHE A 36 -14.15 5.92 -5.19
N ASP A 37 -14.55 5.71 -6.44
CA ASP A 37 -14.32 4.46 -7.17
C ASP A 37 -12.84 4.11 -7.34
N LYS A 38 -11.96 5.12 -7.45
CA LYS A 38 -10.52 4.90 -7.56
C LYS A 38 -9.94 4.52 -6.21
N ILE A 39 -10.40 5.17 -5.14
CA ILE A 39 -9.99 4.88 -3.76
C ILE A 39 -10.45 3.48 -3.36
N SER A 40 -11.73 3.15 -3.58
CA SER A 40 -12.31 1.85 -3.22
C SER A 40 -11.63 0.69 -3.94
N LYS A 41 -11.37 0.82 -5.25
CA LYS A 41 -10.62 -0.18 -6.01
C LYS A 41 -9.18 -0.33 -5.52
N SER A 42 -8.53 0.77 -5.17
CA SER A 42 -7.16 0.74 -4.62
C SER A 42 -7.13 0.06 -3.25
N LEU A 43 -8.13 0.30 -2.40
CA LEU A 43 -8.31 -0.38 -1.11
C LEU A 43 -8.51 -1.90 -1.30
N CYS A 44 -9.41 -2.32 -2.20
CA CYS A 44 -9.60 -3.74 -2.49
C CYS A 44 -8.30 -4.38 -3.01
N LEU A 45 -7.62 -3.73 -3.94
CA LEU A 45 -6.37 -4.24 -4.50
C LEU A 45 -5.27 -4.35 -3.43
N PHE A 46 -5.17 -3.37 -2.54
CA PHE A 46 -4.24 -3.41 -1.41
C PHE A 46 -4.56 -4.57 -0.46
N ALA A 47 -5.82 -4.71 -0.08
CA ALA A 47 -6.28 -5.79 0.81
C ALA A 47 -6.07 -7.18 0.20
N GLU A 48 -6.33 -7.36 -1.09
CA GLU A 48 -6.25 -8.67 -1.76
C GLU A 48 -4.84 -9.05 -2.20
N LYS A 49 -4.01 -8.07 -2.59
CA LYS A 49 -2.73 -8.34 -3.27
C LYS A 49 -1.51 -7.90 -2.48
N VAL A 50 -1.65 -6.99 -1.51
CA VAL A 50 -0.52 -6.47 -0.73
C VAL A 50 -0.51 -7.09 0.67
N ILE A 51 -1.57 -6.90 1.47
CA ILE A 51 -1.65 -7.37 2.87
C ILE A 51 -1.23 -8.85 3.05
N PRO A 52 -1.66 -9.81 2.20
CA PRO A 52 -1.34 -11.23 2.41
C PRO A 52 0.16 -11.59 2.31
N ASN A 53 1.02 -10.67 1.87
CA ASN A 53 2.47 -10.90 1.76
C ASN A 53 3.24 -10.54 3.04
N PHE A 54 2.55 -9.99 4.05
CA PHE A 54 3.12 -9.49 5.29
C PHE A 54 2.46 -10.18 6.49
N ARG A 55 3.19 -10.38 7.60
CA ARG A 55 2.74 -11.10 8.79
C ARG A 55 2.80 -10.23 10.02
#